data_AF-A0A3Q3DCY8-F1
#
_entry.id   AF-A0A3Q3DCY8-F1
#
_cell.length_a   1.000
_cell.length_b   1.000
_cell.length_c   1.000
_cell.angle_alpha   90.00
_cell.angle_beta   90.00
_cell.angle_gamma   90.00
#
_symmetry.space_group_name_H-M   'P 1'
#
loop_
_entity.id
_entity.type
_entity.pdbx_description
1 polymer ?
#
loop_
_entity_poly.entity_id
_entity_poly.type
_entity_poly.pdbx_seq_one_letter_code
_entity_poly.pdbx_strand_id
1 'polypeptide(L)'
;MSSEDPIMNGEISRSPSLVGTPEEALCQMNILIQENRNLKEALRQTNLTMKERFEELCTWREKQRDERVFLERRLGEARVKIEALAIENELMNEKLEAASKSNYALGVSKVADSSHIAEMDALRALVTRLQAEKNDLVALNSELQLKIEQNSPEDSFIQVITVSDEGSLSMKAAGETGKHPDVSMMASRLDNGDVTVSHLLQSLRNETQRAEQLQAELQSTIDMIKSMEEKRSHHVTVTTQTNMTEEPRDHSKTAQVASEFIKSQMMMLFKELQQAQSKLDDAEGMKKNLQDRCREVENDVATLKALLADSQAVKTENEQLKLQLDSLQAQNLMVQKKVGEGRTNLAQLKDAYTKLFEDYNELQEEKKRREAELVDKEVVDDLQGQLSIAEKALATKQERIDSLKQEIFKKEKELETISVLEAQAEVYCSDFYAERAAREKLHEERERLAVQLEYVKKQNNHLQEEMSRQKLGDMQRRHVANANAHGPALVSRGTDWQQQGSIPEHVCPKCNEILPDMDSLQIHIMDCIN
;
A
#
# COMPACT_ATOMS: atom_id res chain seq x y z
N MET A 1 5.56 -50.33 -7.67
CA MET A 1 6.86 -50.67 -8.26
C MET A 1 7.88 -50.33 -7.20
N SER A 2 8.31 -51.38 -6.50
CA SER A 2 9.14 -51.31 -5.30
C SER A 2 10.59 -51.45 -5.72
N SER A 3 11.40 -50.45 -5.41
CA SER A 3 12.85 -50.50 -5.60
C SER A 3 13.48 -50.58 -4.20
N GLU A 4 13.66 -51.81 -3.74
CA GLU A 4 14.51 -52.15 -2.59
C GLU A 4 15.97 -52.02 -3.03
N ASP A 5 16.64 -50.93 -2.63
CA ASP A 5 18.09 -50.85 -2.67
C ASP A 5 18.66 -51.31 -1.32
N PRO A 6 19.48 -52.38 -1.28
CA PRO A 6 20.06 -52.88 -0.05
C PRO A 6 21.22 -51.97 0.37
N ILE A 7 21.05 -51.29 1.50
CA ILE A 7 22.13 -50.53 2.13
C ILE A 7 23.21 -51.53 2.56
N MET A 8 24.31 -51.48 1.83
CA MET A 8 25.55 -52.18 2.08
C MET A 8 25.98 -51.98 3.54
N ASN A 9 26.03 -53.07 4.30
CA ASN A 9 26.69 -53.12 5.59
C ASN A 9 28.16 -52.73 5.39
N GLY A 10 28.49 -51.51 5.81
CA GLY A 10 29.88 -51.09 5.96
C GLY A 10 30.57 -52.00 6.96
N GLU A 11 31.60 -52.70 6.49
CA GLU A 11 32.49 -53.53 7.28
C GLU A 11 33.04 -52.72 8.46
N ILE A 12 32.53 -53.00 9.66
CA ILE A 12 33.19 -52.57 10.89
C ILE A 12 34.44 -53.43 10.99
N SER A 13 35.55 -52.88 10.47
CA SER A 13 36.90 -53.36 10.74
C SER A 13 37.07 -53.53 12.25
N ARG A 14 36.91 -54.76 12.73
CA ARG A 14 37.37 -55.15 14.08
C ARG A 14 38.88 -55.11 14.07
N SER A 15 39.46 -54.01 14.55
CA SER A 15 40.82 -54.04 15.08
C SER A 15 40.78 -54.64 16.50
N PRO A 16 41.61 -55.66 16.78
CA PRO A 16 41.71 -56.26 18.11
C PRO A 16 42.64 -55.43 19.00
N SER A 17 42.45 -55.55 20.32
CA SER A 17 43.32 -55.06 21.41
C SER A 17 43.45 -53.55 21.61
N LEU A 18 42.70 -53.02 22.57
CA LEU A 18 43.28 -52.17 23.62
C LEU A 18 42.45 -52.41 24.90
N VAL A 19 42.96 -53.25 25.79
CA VAL A 19 42.53 -53.20 27.20
C VAL A 19 43.17 -51.93 27.73
N GLY A 20 42.47 -50.82 27.55
CA GLY A 20 42.84 -49.55 28.16
C GLY A 20 42.81 -49.70 29.67
N THR A 21 43.67 -48.94 30.34
CA THR A 21 43.64 -48.83 31.80
C THR A 21 42.21 -48.52 32.30
N PRO A 22 41.82 -48.88 33.54
CA PRO A 22 40.47 -48.57 34.05
C PRO A 22 40.10 -47.08 33.93
N GLU A 23 41.10 -46.21 33.88
CA GLU A 23 40.97 -44.77 33.66
C GLU A 23 40.55 -44.41 32.22
N GLU A 24 41.06 -45.11 31.21
CA GLU A 24 40.64 -44.94 29.80
C GLU A 24 39.18 -45.39 29.58
N ALA A 25 38.76 -46.47 30.24
CA ALA A 25 37.37 -46.92 30.20
C ALA A 25 36.41 -45.90 30.85
N LEU A 26 36.82 -45.27 31.95
CA LEU A 26 36.06 -44.18 32.59
C LEU A 26 35.99 -42.94 31.68
N CYS A 27 37.08 -42.58 31.01
CA CYS A 27 37.09 -41.50 30.02
C CYS A 27 36.12 -41.78 28.86
N GLN A 28 36.14 -43.00 28.29
CA GLN A 28 35.21 -43.40 27.23
C GLN A 28 33.75 -43.38 27.71
N MET A 29 33.46 -43.86 28.93
CA MET A 29 32.13 -43.81 29.50
C MET A 29 31.62 -42.37 29.67
N ASN A 30 32.48 -41.45 30.12
CA ASN A 30 32.14 -40.03 30.23
C ASN A 30 31.86 -39.39 28.87
N ILE A 31 32.63 -39.74 27.83
CA ILE A 31 32.38 -39.30 26.45
C ILE A 31 31.00 -39.78 25.98
N LEU A 32 30.69 -41.06 26.14
CA LEU A 32 29.39 -41.63 25.75
C LEU A 32 28.21 -41.00 26.51
N ILE A 33 28.37 -40.71 27.79
CA ILE A 33 27.36 -40.00 28.58
C ILE A 33 27.14 -38.59 28.02
N GLN A 34 28.22 -37.90 27.66
CA GLN A 34 28.13 -36.56 27.09
C GLN A 34 27.49 -36.58 25.70
N GLU A 35 27.87 -37.53 24.85
CA GLU A 35 27.24 -37.74 23.54
C GLU A 35 25.75 -38.07 23.68
N ASN A 36 25.37 -38.92 24.63
CA ASN A 36 23.96 -39.24 24.90
C ASN A 36 23.17 -38.00 25.38
N ARG A 37 23.77 -37.15 26.21
CA ARG A 37 23.18 -35.87 26.61
C ARG A 37 23.00 -34.93 25.42
N ASN A 38 24.04 -34.80 24.59
CA ASN A 38 24.00 -33.97 23.39
C ASN A 38 22.94 -34.47 22.40
N LEU A 39 22.81 -35.79 22.19
CA LEU A 39 21.78 -36.40 21.34
C LEU A 39 20.37 -36.15 21.88
N LYS A 40 20.16 -36.27 23.20
CA LYS A 40 18.88 -35.95 23.84
C LYS A 40 18.50 -34.49 23.64
N GLU A 41 19.45 -33.57 23.83
CA GLU A 41 19.18 -32.15 23.60
C GLU A 41 18.92 -31.87 22.13
N ALA A 42 19.70 -32.42 21.20
CA ALA A 42 19.47 -32.29 19.77
C ALA A 42 18.07 -32.79 19.37
N LEU A 43 17.64 -33.95 19.88
CA LEU A 43 16.29 -34.48 19.64
C LEU A 43 15.20 -33.60 20.27
N ARG A 44 15.45 -33.01 21.44
CA ARG A 44 14.52 -32.07 22.07
C ARG A 44 14.35 -30.82 21.21
N GLN A 45 15.45 -30.28 20.69
CA GLN A 45 15.46 -29.11 19.82
C GLN A 45 14.77 -29.41 18.49
N THR A 46 15.05 -30.55 17.83
CA THR A 46 14.38 -30.90 16.57
C THR A 46 12.87 -31.09 16.76
N ASN A 47 12.43 -31.70 17.86
CA ASN A 47 11.01 -31.81 18.19
C ASN A 47 10.35 -30.44 18.43
N LEU A 48 11.05 -29.51 19.10
CA LEU A 48 10.56 -28.16 19.31
C LEU A 48 10.40 -27.42 17.98
N THR A 49 11.45 -27.41 17.16
CA THR A 49 11.40 -26.81 15.81
C THR A 49 10.30 -27.43 14.96
N MET A 50 10.12 -28.75 15.01
CA MET A 50 9.06 -29.42 14.26
C MET A 50 7.67 -28.97 14.74
N LYS A 51 7.48 -28.81 16.05
CA LYS A 51 6.23 -28.30 16.62
C LYS A 51 5.95 -26.86 16.16
N GLU A 52 6.95 -25.99 16.21
CA GLU A 52 6.86 -24.60 15.73
C GLU A 52 6.48 -24.58 14.24
N ARG A 53 7.12 -25.40 13.39
CA ARG A 53 6.78 -25.52 11.97
C ARG A 53 5.35 -26.02 11.75
N PHE A 54 4.87 -26.96 12.56
CA PHE A 54 3.48 -27.41 12.47
C PHE A 54 2.48 -26.33 12.88
N GLU A 55 2.80 -25.53 13.90
CA GLU A 55 1.98 -24.39 14.32
C GLU A 55 1.95 -23.30 13.23
N GLU A 56 3.09 -22.98 12.61
CA GLU A 56 3.19 -22.09 11.44
C GLU A 56 2.34 -22.61 10.27
N LEU A 57 2.43 -23.89 9.93
CA LEU A 57 1.64 -24.49 8.85
C LEU A 57 0.14 -24.49 9.15
N CYS A 58 -0.26 -24.70 10.41
CA CYS A 58 -1.66 -24.62 10.82
C CYS A 58 -2.21 -23.21 10.68
N THR A 59 -1.48 -22.20 11.17
CA THR A 59 -1.89 -20.79 11.03
C THR A 59 -1.91 -20.34 9.56
N TRP A 60 -0.96 -20.80 8.75
CA TRP A 60 -0.97 -20.53 7.31
C TRP A 60 -2.19 -21.17 6.63
N ARG A 61 -2.49 -22.43 6.93
CA ARG A 61 -3.68 -23.12 6.40
C ARG A 61 -4.97 -22.42 6.81
N GLU A 62 -5.03 -21.89 8.03
CA GLU A 62 -6.16 -21.11 8.51
C GLU A 62 -6.34 -19.81 7.73
N LYS A 63 -5.27 -19.03 7.58
CA LYS A 63 -5.27 -17.83 6.75
C LYS A 63 -5.69 -18.10 5.31
N GLN A 64 -5.21 -19.20 4.70
CA GLN A 64 -5.61 -19.60 3.34
C GLN A 64 -7.11 -19.94 3.24
N ARG A 65 -7.70 -20.49 4.29
CA ARG A 65 -9.14 -20.76 4.34
C ARG A 65 -9.93 -19.47 4.47
N ASP A 66 -9.50 -18.57 5.35
CA ASP A 66 -10.17 -17.28 5.57
C ASP A 66 -10.12 -16.40 4.31
N GLU A 67 -8.97 -16.36 3.63
CA GLU A 67 -8.81 -15.66 2.35
C GLU A 67 -9.76 -16.21 1.28
N ARG A 68 -9.88 -17.55 1.19
CA ARG A 68 -10.83 -18.18 0.25
C ARG A 68 -12.28 -17.78 0.56
N VAL A 69 -12.69 -17.85 1.82
CA VAL A 69 -14.05 -17.48 2.25
C VAL A 69 -14.31 -15.99 1.97
N PHE A 70 -13.32 -15.14 2.21
CA PHE A 70 -13.39 -13.70 1.89
C PHE A 70 -13.60 -13.45 0.40
N LEU A 71 -12.81 -14.10 -0.46
CA LEU A 71 -12.94 -13.98 -1.91
C LEU A 71 -14.28 -14.54 -2.41
N GLU A 72 -14.74 -15.66 -1.88
CA GLU A 72 -16.04 -16.24 -2.22
C GLU A 72 -17.19 -15.30 -1.86
N ARG A 73 -17.16 -14.68 -0.66
CA ARG A 73 -18.14 -13.67 -0.24
C ARG A 73 -18.15 -12.48 -1.19
N ARG A 74 -16.96 -11.93 -1.49
CA ARG A 74 -16.82 -10.75 -2.36
C ARG A 74 -17.25 -11.03 -3.80
N LEU A 75 -16.98 -12.23 -4.31
CA LEU A 75 -17.51 -12.68 -5.60
C LEU A 75 -19.03 -12.87 -5.57
N GLY A 76 -19.59 -13.36 -4.45
CA GLY A 76 -21.04 -13.42 -4.23
C GLY A 76 -21.69 -12.04 -4.30
N GLU A 77 -21.14 -11.06 -3.57
CA GLU A 77 -21.62 -9.67 -3.61
C GLU A 77 -21.51 -9.05 -5.00
N ALA A 78 -20.40 -9.30 -5.71
CA ALA A 78 -20.23 -8.84 -7.08
C ALA A 78 -21.26 -9.46 -8.03
N ARG A 79 -21.56 -10.76 -7.87
CA ARG A 79 -22.62 -11.44 -8.64
C ARG A 79 -23.99 -10.82 -8.40
N VAL A 80 -24.36 -10.58 -7.14
CA VAL A 80 -25.64 -9.94 -6.79
C VAL A 80 -25.73 -8.53 -7.40
N LYS A 81 -24.65 -7.75 -7.36
CA LYS A 81 -24.62 -6.41 -7.99
C LYS A 81 -24.77 -6.49 -9.51
N ILE A 82 -24.11 -7.44 -10.16
CA ILE A 82 -24.21 -7.67 -11.61
C ILE A 82 -25.64 -8.08 -11.97
N GLU A 83 -26.25 -8.98 -11.21
CA GLU A 83 -27.63 -9.42 -11.42
C GLU A 83 -28.63 -8.26 -11.23
N ALA A 84 -28.45 -7.43 -10.21
CA ALA A 84 -29.26 -6.22 -10.01
C ALA A 84 -29.14 -5.24 -11.17
N LEU A 85 -27.92 -4.98 -11.65
CA LEU A 85 -27.69 -4.13 -12.82
C LEU A 85 -28.23 -4.74 -14.11
N ALA A 86 -28.20 -6.07 -14.25
CA ALA A 86 -28.78 -6.77 -15.40
C ALA A 86 -30.31 -6.57 -15.42
N ILE A 87 -30.97 -6.75 -14.28
CA ILE A 87 -32.43 -6.49 -14.13
C ILE A 87 -32.75 -5.02 -14.39
N GLU A 88 -31.95 -4.08 -13.87
CA GLU A 88 -32.15 -2.65 -14.14
C GLU A 88 -31.98 -2.32 -15.63
N ASN A 89 -30.96 -2.88 -16.27
CA ASN A 89 -30.74 -2.71 -17.71
C ASN A 89 -31.88 -3.31 -18.54
N GLU A 90 -32.37 -4.50 -18.19
CA GLU A 90 -33.55 -5.10 -18.83
C GLU A 90 -34.77 -4.18 -18.69
N LEU A 91 -35.02 -3.65 -17.50
CA LEU A 91 -36.14 -2.74 -17.24
C LEU A 91 -36.00 -1.42 -18.00
N MET A 92 -34.79 -0.85 -18.07
CA MET A 92 -34.51 0.35 -18.87
C MET A 92 -34.69 0.07 -20.37
N ASN A 93 -34.29 -1.11 -20.84
CA ASN A 93 -34.46 -1.52 -22.22
C ASN A 93 -35.95 -1.73 -22.55
N GLU A 94 -36.73 -2.34 -21.66
CA GLU A 94 -38.19 -2.44 -21.79
C GLU A 94 -38.87 -1.05 -21.84
N LYS A 95 -38.41 -0.10 -21.01
CA LYS A 95 -38.89 1.29 -21.06
C LYS A 95 -38.54 1.98 -22.37
N LEU A 96 -37.34 1.77 -22.90
CA LEU A 96 -36.91 2.31 -24.21
C LEU A 96 -37.72 1.69 -25.35
N GLU A 97 -37.99 0.40 -25.29
CA GLU A 97 -38.85 -0.31 -26.25
C GLU A 97 -40.31 0.17 -26.16
N ALA A 98 -40.84 0.40 -24.95
CA ALA A 98 -42.17 0.96 -24.74
C ALA A 98 -42.26 2.41 -25.23
N ALA A 99 -41.23 3.23 -24.98
CA ALA A 99 -41.14 4.61 -25.48
C ALA A 99 -41.00 4.63 -27.01
N SER A 100 -40.25 3.70 -27.60
CA SER A 100 -40.15 3.53 -29.05
C SER A 100 -41.50 3.15 -29.64
N LYS A 101 -42.21 2.15 -29.07
CA LYS A 101 -43.55 1.75 -29.49
C LYS A 101 -44.60 2.87 -29.32
N SER A 102 -44.45 3.70 -28.29
CA SER A 102 -45.26 4.91 -28.09
C SER A 102 -44.96 5.99 -29.14
N ASN A 103 -43.69 6.16 -29.54
CA ASN A 103 -43.29 7.06 -30.63
C ASN A 103 -43.75 6.56 -32.01
N TYR A 104 -43.97 5.25 -32.19
CA TYR A 104 -44.62 4.69 -33.39
C TYR A 104 -46.13 5.02 -33.47
N ALA A 105 -46.80 5.25 -32.34
CA ALA A 105 -48.22 5.62 -32.30
C ALA A 105 -48.47 7.13 -32.53
N LEU A 106 -47.44 7.95 -32.35
CA LEU A 106 -47.48 9.40 -32.53
C LEU A 106 -46.47 9.76 -33.62
N GLY A 107 -46.83 9.54 -34.89
CA GLY A 107 -45.95 9.57 -36.08
C GLY A 107 -44.99 10.76 -36.19
N VAL A 108 -43.90 10.74 -35.42
CA VAL A 108 -42.86 11.75 -35.37
C VAL A 108 -41.53 11.05 -35.57
N SER A 109 -40.95 11.32 -36.75
CA SER A 109 -39.54 11.16 -37.13
C SER A 109 -38.96 9.74 -37.17
N LYS A 110 -39.31 8.99 -38.21
CA LYS A 110 -38.66 7.72 -38.58
C LYS A 110 -37.41 7.87 -39.47
N VAL A 111 -36.90 9.09 -39.67
CA VAL A 111 -35.82 9.36 -40.64
C VAL A 111 -34.46 9.61 -39.98
N ALA A 112 -34.43 10.11 -38.74
CA ALA A 112 -33.17 10.38 -38.04
C ALA A 112 -32.56 9.12 -37.40
N ASP A 113 -33.38 8.28 -36.76
CA ASP A 113 -32.88 7.11 -36.02
C ASP A 113 -32.40 5.97 -36.95
N SER A 114 -32.97 5.82 -38.14
CA SER A 114 -32.51 4.82 -39.11
C SER A 114 -31.13 5.14 -39.70
N SER A 115 -30.78 6.44 -39.81
CA SER A 115 -29.46 6.87 -40.29
C SER A 115 -28.38 6.56 -39.26
N HIS A 116 -28.64 6.90 -37.99
CA HIS A 116 -27.68 6.66 -36.91
C HIS A 116 -27.46 5.17 -36.62
N ILE A 117 -28.49 4.33 -36.73
CA ILE A 117 -28.34 2.87 -36.57
C ILE A 117 -27.50 2.28 -37.72
N ALA A 118 -27.74 2.71 -38.96
CA ALA A 118 -26.96 2.27 -40.11
C ALA A 118 -25.49 2.73 -40.04
N GLU A 119 -25.23 3.96 -39.55
CA GLU A 119 -23.88 4.47 -39.31
C GLU A 119 -23.16 3.70 -38.17
N MET A 120 -23.87 3.38 -37.10
CA MET A 120 -23.34 2.56 -36.00
C MET A 120 -23.01 1.14 -36.45
N ASP A 121 -23.84 0.52 -37.29
CA ASP A 121 -23.56 -0.79 -37.86
C ASP A 121 -22.39 -0.76 -38.85
N ALA A 122 -22.28 0.30 -39.66
CA ALA A 122 -21.13 0.51 -40.54
C ALA A 122 -19.81 0.68 -39.76
N LEU A 123 -19.83 1.42 -38.65
CA LEU A 123 -18.68 1.59 -37.77
C LEU A 123 -18.30 0.29 -37.05
N ARG A 124 -19.29 -0.49 -36.58
CA ARG A 124 -19.04 -1.84 -36.03
C ARG A 124 -18.38 -2.76 -37.06
N ALA A 125 -18.85 -2.75 -38.31
CA ALA A 125 -18.27 -3.53 -39.40
C ALA A 125 -16.86 -3.07 -39.81
N LEU A 126 -16.55 -1.77 -39.65
CA LEU A 126 -15.19 -1.25 -39.86
C LEU A 126 -14.24 -1.70 -38.75
N VAL A 127 -14.70 -1.66 -37.49
CA VAL A 127 -13.90 -2.10 -36.33
C VAL A 127 -13.58 -3.59 -36.42
N THR A 128 -14.52 -4.44 -36.81
CA THR A 128 -14.25 -5.89 -36.98
C THR A 128 -13.22 -6.15 -38.08
N ARG A 129 -13.26 -5.38 -39.17
CA ARG A 129 -12.29 -5.47 -40.27
C ARG A 129 -10.89 -5.02 -39.84
N LEU A 130 -10.79 -3.88 -39.15
CA LEU A 130 -9.53 -3.40 -38.58
C LEU A 130 -8.95 -4.35 -37.54
N GLN A 131 -9.82 -5.02 -36.77
CA GLN A 131 -9.40 -6.04 -35.81
C GLN A 131 -8.85 -7.29 -36.52
N ALA A 132 -9.43 -7.69 -37.66
CA ALA A 132 -8.89 -8.76 -38.49
C ALA A 132 -7.53 -8.38 -39.09
N GLU A 133 -7.42 -7.19 -39.69
CA GLU A 133 -6.14 -6.69 -40.23
C GLU A 133 -5.06 -6.58 -39.14
N LYS A 134 -5.42 -6.13 -37.93
CA LYS A 134 -4.50 -6.13 -36.77
C LYS A 134 -4.02 -7.54 -36.45
N ASN A 135 -4.91 -8.53 -36.43
CA ASN A 135 -4.55 -9.91 -36.13
C ASN A 135 -3.64 -10.50 -37.23
N ASP A 136 -3.90 -10.19 -38.50
CA ASP A 136 -3.06 -10.60 -39.63
C ASP A 136 -1.66 -9.95 -39.56
N LEU A 137 -1.59 -8.66 -39.22
CA LEU A 137 -0.32 -7.96 -39.00
C LEU A 137 0.45 -8.56 -37.83
N VAL A 138 -0.22 -8.93 -36.73
CA VAL A 138 0.42 -9.60 -35.59
C VAL A 138 0.98 -10.97 -36.02
N ALA A 139 0.22 -11.75 -36.79
CA ALA A 139 0.68 -13.04 -37.30
C ALA A 139 1.90 -12.89 -38.24
N LEU A 140 1.87 -11.91 -39.14
CA LEU A 140 3.01 -11.59 -40.01
C LEU A 140 4.23 -11.14 -39.19
N ASN A 141 4.02 -10.35 -38.14
CA ASN A 141 5.09 -9.93 -37.25
C ASN A 141 5.70 -11.12 -36.50
N SER A 142 4.87 -12.05 -36.01
CA SER A 142 5.34 -13.31 -35.42
C SER A 142 6.13 -14.15 -36.42
N GLU A 143 5.72 -14.23 -37.69
CA GLU A 143 6.46 -14.94 -38.73
C GLU A 143 7.80 -14.26 -39.07
N LEU A 144 7.83 -12.92 -39.14
CA LEU A 144 9.05 -12.16 -39.33
C LEU A 144 10.01 -12.33 -38.15
N GLN A 145 9.49 -12.38 -36.93
CA GLN A 145 10.29 -12.59 -35.72
C GLN A 145 10.87 -14.00 -35.66
N LEU A 146 10.09 -15.02 -36.04
CA LEU A 146 10.60 -16.39 -36.23
C LEU A 146 11.65 -16.48 -37.35
N LYS A 147 11.49 -15.72 -38.45
CA LYS A 147 12.52 -15.63 -39.51
C LYS A 147 13.79 -14.92 -39.07
N ILE A 148 13.69 -13.97 -38.14
CA ILE A 148 14.86 -13.32 -37.52
C ILE A 148 15.58 -14.34 -36.61
N GLU A 149 14.84 -15.14 -35.85
CA GLU A 149 15.39 -16.21 -35.02
C GLU A 149 16.04 -17.33 -35.86
N GLN A 150 15.52 -17.63 -37.05
CA GLN A 150 16.09 -18.64 -37.96
C GLN A 150 17.31 -18.15 -38.76
N ASN A 151 17.53 -16.84 -38.90
CA ASN A 151 18.66 -16.26 -39.63
C ASN A 151 19.84 -15.82 -38.73
N SER A 152 19.77 -16.09 -37.43
CA SER A 152 20.90 -15.88 -36.53
C SER A 152 21.74 -17.16 -36.46
N PRO A 153 23.06 -17.12 -36.73
CA PRO A 153 23.92 -18.24 -36.40
C PRO A 153 23.99 -18.35 -34.86
N GLU A 154 23.64 -19.54 -34.38
CA GLU A 154 23.97 -20.18 -33.10
C GLU A 154 24.43 -19.30 -31.90
N ASP A 155 23.66 -19.43 -30.82
CA ASP A 155 24.04 -19.26 -29.40
C ASP A 155 24.57 -17.90 -28.90
N SER A 156 23.63 -17.06 -28.44
CA SER A 156 23.88 -16.24 -27.25
C SER A 156 22.67 -16.32 -26.32
N PHE A 157 22.71 -17.34 -25.47
CA PHE A 157 21.75 -17.64 -24.41
C PHE A 157 21.69 -16.48 -23.42
N ILE A 158 20.77 -15.53 -23.61
CA ILE A 158 20.35 -14.64 -22.52
C ILE A 158 19.34 -15.42 -21.68
N GLN A 159 19.86 -16.01 -20.61
CA GLN A 159 19.08 -16.56 -19.52
C GLN A 159 18.29 -15.41 -18.88
N VAL A 160 16.98 -15.39 -19.09
CA VAL A 160 16.07 -14.52 -18.34
C VAL A 160 16.07 -15.02 -16.90
N ILE A 161 16.83 -14.34 -16.04
CA ILE A 161 16.75 -14.53 -14.59
C ILE A 161 15.39 -13.97 -14.13
N THR A 162 14.45 -14.87 -13.86
CA THR A 162 13.28 -14.55 -13.05
C THR A 162 13.73 -14.38 -11.61
N VAL A 163 13.97 -13.14 -11.19
CA VAL A 163 14.10 -12.81 -9.76
C VAL A 163 12.69 -12.82 -9.18
N SER A 164 12.32 -13.95 -8.56
CA SER A 164 11.29 -13.95 -7.52
C SER A 164 12.00 -13.94 -6.17
N ASP A 165 11.60 -12.93 -5.42
CA ASP A 165 11.98 -12.52 -4.08
C ASP A 165 11.81 -13.66 -3.06
N GLU A 166 12.83 -13.91 -2.23
CA GLU A 166 12.73 -14.25 -0.79
C GLU A 166 14.11 -14.59 -0.17
N GLY A 167 14.50 -13.80 0.83
CA GLY A 167 15.05 -14.33 2.10
C GLY A 167 16.53 -14.72 2.21
N SER A 168 17.37 -13.74 2.57
CA SER A 168 18.43 -13.76 3.62
C SER A 168 19.10 -15.09 4.02
N LEU A 169 20.45 -15.16 3.91
CA LEU A 169 21.38 -15.53 5.00
C LEU A 169 22.88 -15.33 4.62
N SER A 170 23.52 -14.43 5.38
CA SER A 170 24.95 -14.28 5.79
C SER A 170 26.03 -15.29 5.33
N MET A 171 27.20 -14.79 4.85
CA MET A 171 28.50 -14.84 5.59
C MET A 171 29.72 -14.27 4.82
N LYS A 172 30.32 -13.23 5.43
CA LYS A 172 31.75 -12.84 5.61
C LYS A 172 32.84 -13.12 4.53
N ALA A 173 33.40 -11.98 4.07
CA ALA A 173 34.81 -11.53 4.13
C ALA A 173 35.92 -12.18 3.27
N ALA A 174 36.34 -11.44 2.23
CA ALA A 174 37.72 -11.14 1.79
C ALA A 174 37.57 -10.15 0.60
N GLY A 175 38.20 -8.98 0.53
CA GLY A 175 39.65 -8.81 0.49
C GLY A 175 40.10 -8.60 -0.96
N GLU A 176 39.98 -7.36 -1.43
CA GLU A 176 40.76 -6.71 -2.51
C GLU A 176 40.72 -7.22 -3.97
N THR A 177 40.62 -6.21 -4.85
CA THR A 177 40.98 -6.21 -6.28
C THR A 177 39.98 -6.81 -7.26
N GLY A 178 39.13 -5.94 -7.81
CA GLY A 178 38.26 -6.29 -8.93
C GLY A 178 37.65 -5.05 -9.55
N LYS A 179 38.48 -4.24 -10.24
CA LYS A 179 37.98 -3.28 -11.22
C LYS A 179 37.29 -4.09 -12.31
N HIS A 180 35.96 -4.15 -12.28
CA HIS A 180 35.17 -4.77 -13.33
C HIS A 180 35.30 -3.92 -14.61
N PRO A 181 35.78 -4.49 -15.73
CA PRO A 181 35.92 -3.79 -17.00
C PRO A 181 34.63 -3.92 -17.79
N ASP A 182 33.60 -3.13 -17.49
CA ASP A 182 32.32 -3.20 -18.22
C ASP A 182 31.74 -1.84 -18.62
N VAL A 183 32.63 -0.92 -19.02
CA VAL A 183 32.27 0.29 -19.77
C VAL A 183 33.01 0.36 -21.13
N SER A 184 33.83 -0.66 -21.46
CA SER A 184 34.79 -0.56 -22.57
C SER A 184 34.21 -0.85 -23.97
N MET A 185 33.14 -1.64 -24.11
CA MET A 185 32.59 -1.95 -25.46
C MET A 185 31.66 -0.89 -26.05
N MET A 186 30.98 -0.08 -25.22
CA MET A 186 30.17 1.03 -25.72
C MET A 186 30.99 2.32 -25.92
N ALA A 187 32.01 2.55 -25.08
CA ALA A 187 32.91 3.69 -25.25
C ALA A 187 33.72 3.61 -26.56
N SER A 188 34.22 2.42 -26.91
CA SER A 188 35.04 2.24 -28.13
C SER A 188 34.25 2.34 -29.45
N ARG A 189 32.93 2.15 -29.44
CA ARG A 189 32.08 2.42 -30.63
C ARG A 189 31.78 3.90 -30.83
N LEU A 190 31.68 4.68 -29.75
CA LEU A 190 31.49 6.13 -29.82
C LEU A 190 32.80 6.85 -30.15
N ASP A 191 33.93 6.38 -29.61
CA ASP A 191 35.26 6.95 -29.86
C ASP A 191 35.69 6.79 -31.33
N ASN A 192 35.37 5.65 -31.97
CA ASN A 192 35.58 5.48 -33.41
C ASN A 192 34.69 6.41 -34.26
N GLY A 193 33.48 6.74 -33.80
CA GLY A 193 32.59 7.72 -34.44
C GLY A 193 33.15 9.14 -34.35
N ASP A 194 33.63 9.54 -33.18
CA ASP A 194 34.18 10.88 -32.97
C ASP A 194 35.53 11.08 -33.69
N VAL A 195 36.36 10.04 -33.79
CA VAL A 195 37.61 10.08 -34.58
C VAL A 195 37.31 10.16 -36.08
N THR A 196 36.31 9.43 -36.58
CA THR A 196 35.92 9.49 -38.01
C THR A 196 35.28 10.83 -38.37
N VAL A 197 34.43 11.38 -37.50
CA VAL A 197 33.86 12.74 -37.68
C VAL A 197 34.97 13.80 -37.63
N SER A 198 35.92 13.70 -36.70
CA SER A 198 37.06 14.61 -36.61
C SER A 198 37.94 14.55 -37.86
N HIS A 199 38.16 13.36 -38.42
CA HIS A 199 38.90 13.17 -39.67
C HIS A 199 38.17 13.75 -40.89
N LEU A 200 36.84 13.61 -40.94
CA LEU A 200 36.00 14.22 -41.98
C LEU A 200 36.00 15.75 -41.90
N LEU A 201 35.86 16.32 -40.70
CA LEU A 201 35.93 17.77 -40.49
C LEU A 201 37.31 18.34 -40.83
N GLN A 202 38.39 17.62 -40.50
CA GLN A 202 39.74 18.02 -40.88
C GLN A 202 39.95 17.94 -42.40
N SER A 203 39.42 16.91 -43.06
CA SER A 203 39.47 16.79 -44.52
C SER A 203 38.69 17.91 -45.21
N LEU A 204 37.50 18.25 -44.70
CA LEU A 204 36.70 19.37 -45.20
C LEU A 204 37.43 20.71 -45.04
N ARG A 205 38.08 20.95 -43.89
CA ARG A 205 38.90 22.16 -43.69
C ARG A 205 40.07 22.23 -44.65
N ASN A 206 40.78 21.12 -44.85
CA ASN A 206 41.90 21.05 -45.79
C ASN A 206 41.44 21.29 -47.23
N GLU A 207 40.28 20.77 -47.61
CA GLU A 207 39.72 20.95 -48.96
C GLU A 207 39.20 22.38 -49.17
N THR A 208 38.63 23.00 -48.14
CA THR A 208 38.24 24.41 -48.16
C THR A 208 39.47 25.31 -48.34
N GLN A 209 40.55 25.02 -47.62
CA GLN A 209 41.82 25.76 -47.75
C GLN A 209 42.46 25.58 -49.14
N ARG A 210 42.37 24.38 -49.74
CA ARG A 210 42.80 24.16 -51.13
C ARG A 210 41.95 24.95 -52.13
N ALA A 211 40.64 24.98 -51.95
CA ALA A 211 39.75 25.74 -52.80
C ALA A 211 40.05 27.24 -52.75
N GLU A 212 40.32 27.79 -51.56
CA GLU A 212 40.75 29.18 -51.38
C GLU A 212 42.10 29.49 -52.06
N GLN A 213 43.07 28.57 -51.98
CA GLN A 213 44.36 28.70 -52.66
C GLN A 213 44.20 28.70 -54.19
N LEU A 214 43.40 27.77 -54.74
CA LEU A 214 43.12 27.72 -56.18
C LEU A 214 42.35 28.95 -56.66
N GLN A 215 41.45 29.49 -55.84
CA GLN A 215 40.73 30.72 -56.15
C GLN A 215 41.68 31.94 -56.18
N ALA A 216 42.65 32.01 -55.26
CA ALA A 216 43.68 33.06 -55.27
C ALA A 216 44.61 32.95 -56.48
N GLU A 217 45.03 31.73 -56.86
CA GLU A 217 45.82 31.50 -58.08
C GLU A 217 45.04 31.88 -59.34
N LEU A 218 43.77 31.49 -59.43
CA LEU A 218 42.90 31.87 -60.55
C LEU A 218 42.79 33.39 -60.66
N GLN A 219 42.58 34.09 -59.54
CA GLN A 219 42.51 35.55 -59.53
C GLN A 219 43.83 36.19 -60.00
N SER A 220 44.98 35.66 -59.58
CA SER A 220 46.30 36.10 -60.02
C SER A 220 46.52 35.91 -61.53
N THR A 221 46.10 34.77 -62.09
CA THR A 221 46.19 34.52 -63.55
C THR A 221 45.28 35.44 -64.36
N ILE A 222 44.07 35.73 -63.86
CA ILE A 222 43.15 36.69 -64.48
C ILE A 222 43.79 38.09 -64.54
N ASP A 223 44.42 38.52 -63.45
CA ASP A 223 45.07 39.84 -63.39
C ASP A 223 46.32 39.90 -64.29
N MET A 224 47.05 38.79 -64.43
CA MET A 224 48.16 38.67 -65.37
C MET A 224 47.69 38.76 -66.84
N ILE A 225 46.58 38.11 -67.19
CA ILE A 225 46.00 38.18 -68.55
C ILE A 225 45.53 39.60 -68.86
N LYS A 226 44.85 40.28 -67.93
CA LYS A 226 44.44 41.68 -68.10
C LYS A 226 45.63 42.61 -68.37
N SER A 227 46.73 42.44 -67.62
CA SER A 227 47.96 43.21 -67.85
C SER A 227 48.58 42.94 -69.23
N MET A 228 48.48 41.71 -69.74
CA MET A 228 48.97 41.34 -71.08
C MET A 228 48.08 41.89 -72.21
N GLU A 229 46.77 41.94 -72.01
CA GLU A 229 45.82 42.54 -72.96
C GLU A 229 45.99 44.06 -73.06
N GLU A 230 46.22 44.74 -71.92
CA GLU A 230 46.52 46.18 -71.89
C GLU A 230 47.83 46.50 -72.64
N LYS A 231 48.87 45.66 -72.46
CA LYS A 231 50.15 45.75 -73.20
C LYS A 231 50.00 45.48 -74.70
N ARG A 232 49.09 44.58 -75.10
CA ARG A 232 48.81 44.25 -76.51
C ARG A 232 48.08 45.38 -77.24
N SER A 233 47.28 46.19 -76.54
CA SER A 233 46.61 47.35 -77.15
C SER A 233 47.55 48.53 -77.50
N HIS A 234 48.78 48.54 -76.97
CA HIS A 234 49.75 49.63 -77.14
C HIS A 234 50.74 49.44 -78.32
N HIS A 235 50.62 48.39 -79.14
CA HIS A 235 51.60 48.13 -80.21
C HIS A 235 50.94 47.64 -81.51
N VAL A 236 50.33 48.54 -82.30
CA VAL A 236 50.17 48.36 -83.76
C VAL A 236 50.03 49.73 -84.47
N THR A 237 51.11 50.27 -85.04
CA THR A 237 51.10 51.10 -86.26
C THR A 237 52.51 51.16 -86.84
N VAL A 238 52.74 50.67 -88.07
CA VAL A 238 53.71 51.15 -89.10
C VAL A 238 53.49 50.27 -90.36
N THR A 239 52.74 50.70 -91.38
CA THR A 239 53.16 51.35 -92.65
C THR A 239 54.19 50.60 -93.52
N THR A 240 53.77 50.25 -94.74
CA THR A 240 54.65 50.20 -95.93
C THR A 240 53.84 50.47 -97.20
N GLN A 241 54.15 51.60 -97.87
CA GLN A 241 53.74 51.96 -99.22
C GLN A 241 54.86 51.57 -100.20
N THR A 242 54.50 51.15 -101.41
CA THR A 242 55.45 50.87 -102.51
C THR A 242 55.08 51.74 -103.71
N ASN A 243 55.99 52.65 -104.09
CA ASN A 243 55.99 53.40 -105.35
C ASN A 243 57.12 52.84 -106.24
N MET A 244 56.96 52.83 -107.56
CA MET A 244 57.92 53.42 -108.53
C MET A 244 57.35 53.41 -109.97
N THR A 245 57.64 54.50 -110.67
CA THR A 245 57.19 54.91 -112.02
C THR A 245 58.34 54.75 -113.03
N GLU A 246 57.98 54.58 -114.30
CA GLU A 246 58.81 54.31 -115.49
C GLU A 246 59.67 55.51 -115.98
N GLU A 247 60.71 55.19 -116.79
CA GLU A 247 61.56 56.12 -117.56
C GLU A 247 61.74 55.64 -119.04
N PRO A 248 62.14 56.51 -120.00
CA PRO A 248 61.57 56.56 -121.36
C PRO A 248 62.48 56.18 -122.56
N ARG A 249 61.87 56.32 -123.76
CA ARG A 249 62.26 56.04 -125.17
C ARG A 249 63.49 56.80 -125.73
N ASP A 250 64.18 56.23 -126.75
CA ASP A 250 64.21 56.70 -128.18
C ASP A 250 65.13 55.80 -129.08
N HIS A 251 64.65 55.15 -130.16
CA HIS A 251 64.70 55.49 -131.62
C HIS A 251 66.14 55.46 -132.23
N SER A 252 66.50 54.79 -133.33
CA SER A 252 65.89 54.67 -134.68
C SER A 252 66.79 53.77 -135.58
N LYS A 253 66.22 53.03 -136.55
CA LYS A 253 66.55 53.05 -138.01
C LYS A 253 66.07 51.80 -138.78
N THR A 254 64.89 51.95 -139.39
CA THR A 254 64.50 51.69 -140.80
C THR A 254 64.94 50.44 -141.57
N ALA A 255 63.91 49.80 -142.17
CA ALA A 255 63.91 48.80 -143.24
C ALA A 255 64.11 47.31 -142.86
N GLN A 256 64.25 47.03 -141.57
CA GLN A 256 63.83 45.79 -140.90
C GLN A 256 62.52 46.01 -140.10
N VAL A 257 61.93 47.21 -140.26
CA VAL A 257 60.88 47.79 -139.41
C VAL A 257 59.50 47.18 -139.62
N ALA A 258 59.11 46.65 -140.77
CA ALA A 258 57.76 46.04 -140.89
C ALA A 258 57.67 44.66 -140.21
N SER A 259 58.70 43.82 -140.38
CA SER A 259 58.81 42.52 -139.71
C SER A 259 59.10 42.67 -138.22
N GLU A 260 59.98 43.60 -137.83
CA GLU A 260 60.23 43.91 -136.42
C GLU A 260 59.10 44.69 -135.75
N PHE A 261 58.31 45.49 -136.48
CA PHE A 261 57.11 46.14 -135.95
C PHE A 261 56.00 45.13 -135.73
N ILE A 262 55.77 44.20 -136.67
CA ILE A 262 54.81 43.11 -136.46
C ILE A 262 55.30 42.20 -135.33
N LYS A 263 56.60 41.89 -135.26
CA LYS A 263 57.19 41.10 -134.15
C LYS A 263 57.14 41.84 -132.82
N SER A 264 57.33 43.16 -132.80
CA SER A 264 57.21 44.01 -131.60
C SER A 264 55.76 44.17 -131.16
N GLN A 265 54.82 44.34 -132.11
CA GLN A 265 53.39 44.34 -131.86
C GLN A 265 52.91 42.96 -131.38
N MET A 266 53.41 41.88 -131.96
CA MET A 266 53.14 40.51 -131.50
C MET A 266 53.72 40.27 -130.11
N MET A 267 54.96 40.70 -129.84
CA MET A 267 55.56 40.64 -128.50
C MET A 267 54.84 41.53 -127.48
N MET A 268 54.32 42.69 -127.88
CA MET A 268 53.52 43.59 -127.05
C MET A 268 52.17 42.94 -126.72
N LEU A 269 51.46 42.41 -127.71
CA LEU A 269 50.21 41.66 -127.50
C LEU A 269 50.44 40.40 -126.67
N PHE A 270 51.54 39.67 -126.87
CA PHE A 270 51.90 38.53 -126.02
C PHE A 270 52.17 38.98 -124.59
N LYS A 271 52.87 40.09 -124.38
CA LYS A 271 53.15 40.64 -123.06
C LYS A 271 51.88 41.15 -122.38
N GLU A 272 50.95 41.77 -123.13
CA GLU A 272 49.63 42.19 -122.66
C GLU A 272 48.75 40.99 -122.32
N LEU A 273 48.73 39.95 -123.16
CA LEU A 273 48.00 38.71 -122.90
C LEU A 273 48.57 37.99 -121.68
N GLN A 274 49.89 37.90 -121.55
CA GLN A 274 50.56 37.31 -120.39
C GLN A 274 50.29 38.13 -119.12
N GLN A 275 50.26 39.46 -119.22
CA GLN A 275 49.90 40.35 -118.11
C GLN A 275 48.43 40.22 -117.74
N ALA A 276 47.53 40.07 -118.71
CA ALA A 276 46.12 39.81 -118.48
C ALA A 276 45.89 38.43 -117.84
N GLN A 277 46.64 37.40 -118.26
CA GLN A 277 46.61 36.07 -117.65
C GLN A 277 47.11 36.12 -116.21
N SER A 278 48.25 36.78 -115.94
CA SER A 278 48.74 36.96 -114.56
C SER A 278 47.72 37.68 -113.69
N LYS A 279 47.06 38.73 -114.21
CA LYS A 279 45.99 39.44 -113.49
C LYS A 279 44.75 38.57 -113.27
N LEU A 280 44.41 37.69 -114.21
CA LEU A 280 43.32 36.72 -114.06
C LEU A 280 43.67 35.69 -112.98
N ASP A 281 44.87 35.13 -113.02
CA ASP A 281 45.36 34.17 -112.01
C ASP A 281 45.38 34.81 -110.61
N ASP A 282 45.82 36.07 -110.50
CA ASP A 282 45.76 36.84 -109.25
C ASP A 282 44.31 37.06 -108.78
N ALA A 283 43.39 37.38 -109.69
CA ALA A 283 41.97 37.54 -109.39
C ALA A 283 41.29 36.23 -108.99
N GLU A 284 41.65 35.11 -109.62
CA GLU A 284 41.19 33.77 -109.24
C GLU A 284 41.74 33.35 -107.87
N GLY A 285 43.01 33.66 -107.59
CA GLY A 285 43.63 33.47 -106.28
C GLY A 285 42.93 34.28 -105.19
N MET A 286 42.64 35.57 -105.45
CA MET A 286 41.86 36.42 -104.55
C MET A 286 40.43 35.92 -104.36
N LYS A 287 39.76 35.49 -105.44
CA LYS A 287 38.41 34.90 -105.37
C LYS A 287 38.40 33.65 -104.50
N LYS A 288 39.39 32.76 -104.66
CA LYS A 288 39.52 31.54 -103.85
C LYS A 288 39.75 31.89 -102.37
N ASN A 289 40.66 32.82 -102.07
CA ASN A 289 40.90 33.28 -100.70
C ASN A 289 39.64 33.87 -100.05
N LEU A 290 38.92 34.72 -100.78
CA LEU A 290 37.65 35.28 -100.31
C LEU A 290 36.60 34.18 -100.09
N GLN A 291 36.52 33.18 -100.98
CA GLN A 291 35.62 32.05 -100.83
C GLN A 291 35.96 31.19 -99.62
N ASP A 292 37.25 30.94 -99.35
CA ASP A 292 37.71 30.20 -98.18
C ASP A 292 37.42 30.99 -96.89
N ARG A 293 37.63 32.32 -96.88
CA ARG A 293 37.21 33.20 -95.78
C ARG A 293 35.69 33.21 -95.57
N CYS A 294 34.90 33.22 -96.64
CA CYS A 294 33.44 33.13 -96.53
C CYS A 294 33.03 31.80 -95.87
N ARG A 295 33.65 30.67 -96.27
CA ARG A 295 33.42 29.36 -95.65
C ARG A 295 33.84 29.32 -94.17
N GLU A 296 34.97 29.94 -93.84
CA GLU A 296 35.45 30.01 -92.45
C GLU A 296 34.47 30.81 -91.58
N VAL A 297 34.00 31.96 -92.05
CA VAL A 297 32.97 32.75 -91.34
C VAL A 297 31.64 31.99 -91.25
N GLU A 298 31.24 31.27 -92.30
CA GLU A 298 30.04 30.42 -92.26
C GLU A 298 30.17 29.32 -91.20
N ASN A 299 31.33 28.69 -91.09
CA ASN A 299 31.63 27.70 -90.06
C ASN A 299 31.61 28.33 -88.66
N ASP A 300 32.23 29.50 -88.48
CA ASP A 300 32.23 30.24 -87.21
C ASP A 300 30.82 30.64 -86.78
N VAL A 301 29.98 31.06 -87.73
CA VAL A 301 28.57 31.36 -87.44
C VAL A 301 27.81 30.09 -87.04
N ALA A 302 28.11 28.95 -87.65
CA ALA A 302 27.49 27.67 -87.28
C ALA A 302 27.91 27.23 -85.86
N THR A 303 29.19 27.32 -85.52
CA THR A 303 29.69 27.02 -84.15
C THR A 303 29.14 28.00 -83.12
N LEU A 304 29.11 29.30 -83.39
CA LEU A 304 28.52 30.29 -82.48
C LEU A 304 27.02 30.06 -82.25
N LYS A 305 26.27 29.65 -83.28
CA LYS A 305 24.86 29.26 -83.14
C LYS A 305 24.68 28.02 -82.27
N ALA A 306 25.54 27.00 -82.44
CA ALA A 306 25.51 25.81 -81.60
C ALA A 306 25.81 26.16 -80.13
N LEU A 307 26.87 26.94 -79.87
CA LEU A 307 27.22 27.41 -78.53
C LEU A 307 26.11 28.26 -77.88
N LEU A 308 25.40 29.09 -78.66
CA LEU A 308 24.25 29.85 -78.17
C LEU A 308 23.11 28.91 -77.74
N ALA A 309 22.83 27.88 -78.54
CA ALA A 309 21.80 26.89 -78.22
C ALA A 309 22.16 26.10 -76.95
N ASP A 310 23.42 25.67 -76.81
CA ASP A 310 23.92 25.00 -75.61
C ASP A 310 23.82 25.91 -74.38
N SER A 311 24.21 27.18 -74.51
CA SER A 311 24.07 28.19 -73.43
C SER A 311 22.61 28.37 -73.01
N GLN A 312 21.68 28.34 -73.97
CA GLN A 312 20.26 28.49 -73.69
C GLN A 312 19.67 27.24 -73.03
N ALA A 313 20.11 26.04 -73.43
CA ALA A 313 19.75 24.79 -72.77
C ALA A 313 20.22 24.77 -71.29
N VAL A 314 21.48 25.14 -71.03
CA VAL A 314 22.03 25.23 -69.66
C VAL A 314 21.29 26.28 -68.82
N LYS A 315 20.83 27.38 -69.42
CA LYS A 315 19.99 28.37 -68.70
C LYS A 315 18.64 27.77 -68.29
N THR A 316 17.96 27.07 -69.20
CA THR A 316 16.67 26.43 -68.89
C THR A 316 16.82 25.33 -67.84
N GLU A 317 17.92 24.57 -67.89
CA GLU A 317 18.23 23.55 -66.88
C GLU A 317 18.50 24.19 -65.51
N ASN A 318 19.25 25.30 -65.46
CA ASN A 318 19.46 26.05 -64.22
C ASN A 318 18.15 26.61 -63.64
N GLU A 319 17.26 27.14 -64.47
CA GLU A 319 15.94 27.60 -64.03
C GLU A 319 15.11 26.45 -63.45
N GLN A 320 15.14 25.28 -64.09
CA GLN A 320 14.47 24.08 -63.61
C GLN A 320 15.05 23.58 -62.28
N LEU A 321 16.37 23.51 -62.15
CA LEU A 321 17.06 23.14 -60.90
C LEU A 321 16.77 24.13 -59.78
N LYS A 322 16.69 25.43 -60.08
CA LYS A 322 16.33 26.45 -59.11
C LYS A 322 14.92 26.24 -58.57
N LEU A 323 13.94 25.96 -59.44
CA LEU A 323 12.58 25.63 -59.02
C LEU A 323 12.52 24.36 -58.17
N GLN A 324 13.32 23.34 -58.51
CA GLN A 324 13.43 22.12 -57.71
C GLN A 324 14.03 22.41 -56.32
N LEU A 325 15.06 23.25 -56.25
CA LEU A 325 15.69 23.67 -55.00
C LEU A 325 14.73 24.48 -54.12
N ASP A 326 14.00 25.44 -54.71
CA ASP A 326 12.98 26.22 -54.01
C ASP A 326 11.84 25.32 -53.47
N SER A 327 11.41 24.33 -54.26
CA SER A 327 10.40 23.33 -53.85
C SER A 327 10.89 22.46 -52.67
N LEU A 328 12.12 21.93 -52.76
CA LEU A 328 12.73 21.16 -51.68
C LEU A 328 12.95 21.99 -50.42
N GLN A 329 13.33 23.26 -50.57
CA GLN A 329 13.49 24.19 -49.46
C GLN A 329 12.14 24.46 -48.76
N ALA A 330 11.07 24.66 -49.53
CA ALA A 330 9.71 24.81 -48.99
C ALA A 330 9.24 23.52 -48.28
N GLN A 331 9.54 22.35 -48.84
CA GLN A 331 9.24 21.06 -48.20
C GLN A 331 10.01 20.89 -46.88
N ASN A 332 11.29 21.28 -46.84
CA ASN A 332 12.11 21.21 -45.63
C ASN A 332 11.55 22.12 -44.52
N LEU A 333 11.19 23.36 -44.85
CA LEU A 333 10.53 24.28 -43.90
C LEU A 333 9.22 23.72 -43.36
N MET A 334 8.40 23.10 -44.21
CA MET A 334 7.16 22.44 -43.77
C MET A 334 7.44 21.27 -42.81
N VAL A 335 8.43 20.44 -43.11
CA VAL A 335 8.85 19.34 -42.24
C VAL A 335 9.38 19.85 -40.90
N GLN A 336 10.22 20.90 -40.90
CA GLN A 336 10.69 21.53 -39.67
C GLN A 336 9.54 22.05 -38.80
N LYS A 337 8.54 22.70 -39.42
CA LYS A 337 7.35 23.16 -38.71
C LYS A 337 6.58 22.00 -38.09
N LYS A 338 6.35 20.91 -38.85
CA LYS A 338 5.68 19.70 -38.35
C LYS A 338 6.46 19.02 -37.21
N VAL A 339 7.78 18.99 -37.28
CA VAL A 339 8.63 18.48 -36.18
C VAL A 339 8.50 19.38 -34.94
N GLY A 340 8.45 20.70 -35.12
CA GLY A 340 8.19 21.65 -34.04
C GLY A 340 6.83 21.42 -33.36
N GLU A 341 5.77 21.29 -34.14
CA GLU A 341 4.42 20.97 -33.66
C GLU A 341 4.37 19.61 -32.94
N GLY A 342 5.08 18.59 -33.47
CA GLY A 342 5.22 17.30 -32.80
C GLY A 342 5.92 17.40 -31.44
N ARG A 343 6.96 18.23 -31.32
CA ARG A 343 7.64 18.49 -30.05
C ARG A 343 6.73 19.20 -29.05
N THR A 344 5.96 20.19 -29.48
CA THR A 344 5.00 20.88 -28.59
C THR A 344 3.89 19.96 -28.14
N ASN A 345 3.36 19.11 -29.01
CA ASN A 345 2.33 18.14 -28.66
C ASN A 345 2.86 17.09 -27.68
N LEU A 346 4.10 16.60 -27.88
CA LEU A 346 4.74 15.68 -26.95
C LEU A 346 4.97 16.34 -25.58
N ALA A 347 5.39 17.62 -25.54
CA ALA A 347 5.55 18.35 -24.29
C ALA A 347 4.21 18.50 -23.56
N GLN A 348 3.15 18.90 -24.25
CA GLN A 348 1.80 18.99 -23.69
C GLN A 348 1.30 17.64 -23.16
N LEU A 349 1.56 16.54 -23.88
CA LEU A 349 1.17 15.21 -23.45
C LEU A 349 1.95 14.78 -22.19
N LYS A 350 3.24 15.09 -22.11
CA LYS A 350 4.05 14.85 -20.92
C LYS A 350 3.53 15.65 -19.72
N ASP A 351 3.22 16.93 -19.90
CA ASP A 351 2.66 17.77 -18.84
C ASP A 351 1.30 17.25 -18.37
N ALA A 352 0.43 16.83 -19.30
CA ALA A 352 -0.86 16.23 -18.97
C ALA A 352 -0.70 14.91 -18.20
N TYR A 353 0.25 14.06 -18.60
CA TYR A 353 0.55 12.81 -17.89
C TYR A 353 1.08 13.07 -16.48
N THR A 354 2.01 14.01 -16.33
CA THR A 354 2.56 14.40 -15.02
C THR A 354 1.45 14.90 -14.09
N LYS A 355 0.57 15.78 -14.58
CA LYS A 355 -0.59 16.26 -13.80
C LYS A 355 -1.54 15.14 -13.39
N LEU A 356 -1.86 14.23 -14.31
CA LEU A 356 -2.72 13.08 -13.98
C LEU A 356 -2.07 12.17 -12.93
N PHE A 357 -0.75 12.03 -12.98
CA PHE A 357 0.00 11.27 -11.99
C PHE A 357 0.02 11.96 -10.61
N GLU A 358 0.17 13.29 -10.58
CA GLU A 358 0.03 14.11 -9.37
C GLU A 358 -1.38 13.98 -8.78
N ASP A 359 -2.43 14.18 -9.58
CA ASP A 359 -3.84 14.04 -9.19
C ASP A 359 -4.14 12.63 -8.63
N TYR A 360 -3.59 11.58 -9.26
CA TYR A 360 -3.74 10.21 -8.79
C TYR A 360 -3.09 9.99 -7.42
N ASN A 361 -1.88 10.52 -7.21
CA ASN A 361 -1.20 10.42 -5.92
C ASN A 361 -1.94 11.20 -4.83
N GLU A 362 -2.42 12.41 -5.13
CA GLU A 362 -3.24 13.19 -4.21
C GLU A 362 -4.51 12.43 -3.83
N LEU A 363 -5.19 11.81 -4.79
CA LEU A 363 -6.38 11.00 -4.53
C LEU A 363 -6.09 9.77 -3.65
N GLN A 364 -4.91 9.14 -3.81
CA GLN A 364 -4.48 8.03 -2.95
C GLN A 364 -4.20 8.49 -1.53
N GLU A 365 -3.50 9.60 -1.34
CA GLU A 365 -3.24 10.16 -0.01
C GLU A 365 -4.53 10.63 0.66
N GLU A 366 -5.44 11.24 -0.09
CA GLU A 366 -6.77 11.61 0.38
C GLU A 366 -7.58 10.39 0.85
N LYS A 367 -7.53 9.30 0.07
CA LYS A 367 -8.19 8.04 0.42
C LYS A 367 -7.58 7.44 1.69
N LYS A 368 -6.25 7.36 1.80
CA LYS A 368 -5.56 6.88 3.00
C LYS A 368 -5.92 7.72 4.22
N ARG A 369 -5.97 9.04 4.08
CA ARG A 369 -6.37 9.96 5.15
C ARG A 369 -7.81 9.71 5.60
N ARG A 370 -8.75 9.57 4.66
CA ARG A 370 -10.15 9.22 4.98
C ARG A 370 -10.28 7.85 5.64
N GLU A 371 -9.54 6.85 5.17
CA GLU A 371 -9.52 5.52 5.79
C GLU A 371 -8.95 5.58 7.22
N ALA A 372 -7.86 6.31 7.44
CA ALA A 372 -7.28 6.50 8.78
C ALA A 372 -8.25 7.25 9.71
N GLU A 373 -8.88 8.34 9.26
CA GLU A 373 -9.86 9.10 10.05
C GLU A 373 -11.10 8.28 10.41
N LEU A 374 -11.60 7.45 9.48
CA LEU A 374 -12.76 6.58 9.74
C LEU A 374 -12.42 5.47 10.73
N VAL A 375 -11.27 4.82 10.56
CA VAL A 375 -10.81 3.76 11.46
C VAL A 375 -10.56 4.31 12.86
N ASP A 376 -9.88 5.45 12.98
CA ASP A 376 -9.64 6.08 14.29
C ASP A 376 -10.96 6.49 14.96
N LYS A 377 -11.91 7.04 14.20
CA LYS A 377 -13.20 7.48 14.75
C LYS A 377 -14.07 6.31 15.21
N GLU A 378 -14.19 5.25 14.40
CA GLU A 378 -14.98 4.06 14.75
C GLU A 378 -14.38 3.35 15.98
N VAL A 379 -13.06 3.22 16.05
CA VAL A 379 -12.37 2.62 17.21
C VAL A 379 -12.55 3.48 18.46
N VAL A 380 -12.46 4.81 18.35
CA VAL A 380 -12.68 5.73 19.48
C VAL A 380 -14.12 5.65 19.97
N ASP A 381 -15.11 5.66 19.07
CA ASP A 381 -16.53 5.58 19.43
C ASP A 381 -16.85 4.25 20.12
N ASP A 382 -16.29 3.13 19.63
CA ASP A 382 -16.44 1.80 20.24
C ASP A 382 -15.80 1.72 21.64
N LEU A 383 -14.56 2.22 21.79
CA LEU A 383 -13.88 2.26 23.08
C LEU A 383 -14.64 3.14 24.09
N GLN A 384 -15.17 4.27 23.64
CA GLN A 384 -15.95 5.17 24.48
C GLN A 384 -17.30 4.54 24.88
N GLY A 385 -17.93 3.78 23.97
CA GLY A 385 -19.11 2.97 24.27
C GLY A 385 -18.83 1.89 25.33
N GLN A 386 -17.75 1.12 25.16
CA GLN A 386 -17.33 0.10 26.14
C GLN A 386 -17.01 0.71 27.50
N LEU A 387 -16.32 1.85 27.52
CA LEU A 387 -16.00 2.57 28.75
C LEU A 387 -17.27 3.03 29.48
N SER A 388 -18.24 3.61 28.77
CA SER A 388 -19.53 4.00 29.38
C SER A 388 -20.30 2.81 29.96
N ILE A 389 -20.28 1.66 29.29
CA ILE A 389 -20.92 0.43 29.81
C ILE A 389 -20.20 -0.06 31.07
N ALA A 390 -18.87 -0.06 31.06
CA ALA A 390 -18.07 -0.45 32.21
C ALA A 390 -18.28 0.48 33.41
N GLU A 391 -18.34 1.79 33.19
CA GLU A 391 -18.65 2.80 34.21
C GLU A 391 -20.03 2.58 34.83
N LYS A 392 -21.06 2.34 34.01
CA LYS A 392 -22.41 2.01 34.51
C LYS A 392 -22.42 0.73 35.34
N ALA A 393 -21.73 -0.32 34.87
CA ALA A 393 -21.64 -1.58 35.60
C ALA A 393 -20.89 -1.42 36.94
N LEU A 394 -19.85 -0.58 37.00
CA LEU A 394 -19.16 -0.23 38.23
C LEU A 394 -20.07 0.54 39.19
N ALA A 395 -20.84 1.51 38.70
CA ALA A 395 -21.81 2.25 39.52
C ALA A 395 -22.87 1.31 40.13
N THR A 396 -23.42 0.38 39.35
CA THR A 396 -24.38 -0.62 39.86
C THR A 396 -23.74 -1.56 40.89
N LYS A 397 -22.50 -2.00 40.68
CA LYS A 397 -21.76 -2.79 41.68
C LYS A 397 -21.52 -1.99 42.96
N GLN A 398 -21.20 -0.70 42.84
CA GLN A 398 -21.00 0.18 43.99
C GLN A 398 -22.29 0.34 44.81
N GLU A 399 -23.44 0.56 44.15
CA GLU A 399 -24.75 0.62 44.80
C GLU A 399 -25.09 -0.69 45.55
N ARG A 400 -24.78 -1.84 44.95
CA ARG A 400 -24.98 -3.14 45.62
C ARG A 400 -24.07 -3.30 46.83
N ILE A 401 -22.81 -2.86 46.74
CA ILE A 401 -21.87 -2.87 47.87
C ILE A 401 -22.42 -2.00 49.00
N ASP A 402 -22.92 -0.81 48.71
CA ASP A 402 -23.43 0.11 49.73
C ASP A 402 -24.71 -0.43 50.38
N SER A 403 -25.59 -1.08 49.60
CA SER A 403 -26.75 -1.81 50.12
C SER A 403 -26.34 -2.94 51.08
N LEU A 404 -25.36 -3.77 50.68
CA LEU A 404 -24.84 -4.86 51.49
C LEU A 404 -24.17 -4.35 52.78
N LYS A 405 -23.41 -3.25 52.72
CA LYS A 405 -22.83 -2.61 53.91
C LYS A 405 -23.90 -2.16 54.89
N GLN A 406 -25.01 -1.58 54.39
CA GLN A 406 -26.12 -1.19 55.24
C GLN A 406 -26.83 -2.40 55.87
N GLU A 407 -27.01 -3.49 55.11
CA GLU A 407 -27.54 -4.75 55.63
C GLU A 407 -26.64 -5.33 56.74
N ILE A 408 -25.32 -5.37 56.52
CA ILE A 408 -24.33 -5.83 57.51
C ILE A 408 -24.44 -5.00 58.79
N PHE A 409 -24.44 -3.68 58.68
CA PHE A 409 -24.54 -2.79 59.85
C PHE A 409 -25.84 -3.04 60.67
N LYS A 410 -26.97 -3.27 59.99
CA LYS A 410 -28.23 -3.63 60.67
C LYS A 410 -28.11 -4.97 61.37
N LYS A 411 -27.50 -5.97 60.73
CA LYS A 411 -27.29 -7.30 61.32
C LYS A 411 -26.32 -7.27 62.50
N GLU A 412 -25.28 -6.45 62.45
CA GLU A 412 -24.37 -6.23 63.58
C GLU A 412 -25.13 -5.69 64.79
N LYS A 413 -26.00 -4.68 64.59
CA LYS A 413 -26.85 -4.15 65.67
C LYS A 413 -27.83 -5.21 66.23
N GLU A 414 -28.42 -6.03 65.37
CA GLU A 414 -29.28 -7.14 65.83
C GLU A 414 -28.47 -8.17 66.65
N LEU A 415 -27.25 -8.50 66.24
CA LEU A 415 -26.37 -9.41 66.97
C LEU A 415 -25.99 -8.86 68.35
N GLU A 416 -25.76 -7.55 68.49
CA GLU A 416 -25.55 -6.91 69.80
C GLU A 416 -26.76 -7.10 70.74
N THR A 417 -27.98 -7.17 70.23
CA THR A 417 -29.15 -7.43 71.08
C THR A 417 -29.23 -8.88 71.55
N ILE A 418 -28.77 -9.83 70.72
CA ILE A 418 -28.75 -11.25 71.07
C ILE A 418 -27.79 -11.49 72.23
N SER A 419 -26.59 -10.90 72.20
CA SER A 419 -25.62 -11.06 73.29
C SER A 419 -26.14 -10.52 74.64
N VAL A 420 -26.93 -9.44 74.62
CA VAL A 420 -27.60 -8.92 75.82
C VAL A 420 -28.68 -9.89 76.33
N LEU A 421 -29.49 -10.47 75.44
CA LEU A 421 -30.51 -11.44 75.81
C LEU A 421 -29.90 -12.75 76.34
N GLU A 422 -28.78 -13.20 75.78
CA GLU A 422 -28.01 -14.34 76.28
C GLU A 422 -27.51 -14.07 77.70
N ALA A 423 -26.89 -12.91 77.96
CA ALA A 423 -26.47 -12.52 79.30
C ALA A 423 -27.66 -12.41 80.28
N GLN A 424 -28.81 -11.89 79.82
CA GLN A 424 -30.02 -11.85 80.64
C GLN A 424 -30.52 -13.25 81.02
N ALA A 425 -30.49 -14.20 80.07
CA ALA A 425 -30.88 -15.59 80.32
C ALA A 425 -29.92 -16.27 81.30
N GLU A 426 -28.62 -16.02 81.21
CA GLU A 426 -27.62 -16.55 82.16
C GLU A 426 -27.84 -16.03 83.59
N VAL A 427 -28.12 -14.72 83.74
CA VAL A 427 -28.44 -14.13 85.05
C VAL A 427 -29.69 -14.76 85.64
N TYR A 428 -30.78 -14.88 84.86
CA TYR A 428 -32.00 -15.53 85.35
C TYR A 428 -31.80 -17.01 85.70
N CYS A 429 -31.00 -17.75 84.93
CA CYS A 429 -30.63 -19.11 85.28
C CYS A 429 -29.88 -19.14 86.61
N SER A 430 -28.88 -18.28 86.79
CA SER A 430 -28.11 -18.16 88.02
C SER A 430 -28.98 -17.81 89.23
N ASP A 431 -29.84 -16.80 89.09
CA ASP A 431 -30.77 -16.37 90.13
C ASP A 431 -31.75 -17.47 90.51
N PHE A 432 -32.27 -18.21 89.52
CA PHE A 432 -33.13 -19.36 89.77
C PHE A 432 -32.43 -20.46 90.56
N TYR A 433 -31.18 -20.80 90.20
CA TYR A 433 -30.39 -21.79 90.94
C TYR A 433 -30.04 -21.31 92.36
N ALA A 434 -29.71 -20.03 92.53
CA ALA A 434 -29.45 -19.44 93.83
C ALA A 434 -30.68 -19.45 94.74
N GLU A 435 -31.84 -19.05 94.22
CA GLU A 435 -33.13 -19.08 94.93
C GLU A 435 -33.51 -20.52 95.32
N ARG A 436 -33.34 -21.47 94.40
CA ARG A 436 -33.58 -22.88 94.69
C ARG A 436 -32.67 -23.39 95.81
N ALA A 437 -31.37 -23.10 95.76
CA ALA A 437 -30.41 -23.52 96.78
C ALA A 437 -30.72 -22.86 98.15
N ALA A 438 -31.12 -21.59 98.17
CA ALA A 438 -31.55 -20.90 99.38
C ALA A 438 -32.83 -21.53 99.96
N ARG A 439 -33.79 -21.86 99.10
CA ARG A 439 -35.04 -22.51 99.48
C ARG A 439 -34.80 -23.92 100.03
N GLU A 440 -33.93 -24.71 99.41
CA GLU A 440 -33.54 -26.04 99.90
C GLU A 440 -32.89 -25.94 101.29
N LYS A 441 -31.96 -25.00 101.51
CA LYS A 441 -31.37 -24.74 102.84
C LYS A 441 -32.41 -24.34 103.88
N LEU A 442 -33.35 -23.46 103.52
CA LEU A 442 -34.43 -23.06 104.43
C LEU A 442 -35.34 -24.25 104.75
N HIS A 443 -35.62 -25.12 103.77
CA HIS A 443 -36.35 -26.36 103.99
C HIS A 443 -35.60 -27.31 104.94
N GLU A 444 -34.29 -27.48 104.78
CA GLU A 444 -33.44 -28.28 105.67
C GLU A 444 -33.43 -27.72 107.11
N GLU A 445 -33.26 -26.40 107.28
CA GLU A 445 -33.32 -25.75 108.59
C GLU A 445 -34.69 -25.87 109.25
N ARG A 446 -35.77 -25.70 108.46
CA ARG A 446 -37.15 -25.89 108.91
C ARG A 446 -37.38 -27.32 109.40
N GLU A 447 -36.89 -28.32 108.68
CA GLU A 447 -36.99 -29.73 109.09
C GLU A 447 -36.18 -30.01 110.35
N ARG A 448 -34.97 -29.46 110.44
CA ARG A 448 -34.12 -29.56 111.65
C ARG A 448 -34.82 -28.97 112.88
N LEU A 449 -35.39 -27.76 112.75
CA LEU A 449 -36.14 -27.10 113.82
C LEU A 449 -37.42 -27.86 114.17
N ALA A 450 -38.12 -28.43 113.19
CA ALA A 450 -39.31 -29.26 113.44
C ALA A 450 -38.97 -30.50 114.29
N VAL A 451 -37.86 -31.18 113.97
CA VAL A 451 -37.37 -32.33 114.76
C VAL A 451 -36.98 -31.90 116.19
N GLN A 452 -36.27 -30.78 116.34
CA GLN A 452 -35.92 -30.25 117.67
C GLN A 452 -37.16 -29.88 118.49
N LEU A 453 -38.15 -29.25 117.86
CA LEU A 453 -39.41 -28.88 118.50
C LEU A 453 -40.20 -30.13 118.93
N GLU A 454 -40.23 -31.18 118.10
CA GLU A 454 -40.85 -32.46 118.47
C GLU A 454 -40.13 -33.14 119.65
N TYR A 455 -38.80 -33.09 119.68
CA TYR A 455 -37.99 -33.60 120.80
C TYR A 455 -38.30 -32.85 122.11
N VAL A 456 -38.31 -31.51 122.08
CA VAL A 456 -38.64 -30.68 123.25
C VAL A 456 -40.09 -30.89 123.68
N LYS A 457 -41.04 -31.05 122.74
CA LYS A 457 -42.43 -31.42 123.06
C LYS A 457 -42.49 -32.76 123.79
N LYS A 458 -41.77 -33.78 123.31
CA LYS A 458 -41.68 -35.10 123.96
C LYS A 458 -41.08 -35.00 125.37
N GLN A 459 -40.01 -34.23 125.55
CA GLN A 459 -39.42 -33.97 126.87
C GLN A 459 -40.39 -33.24 127.82
N ASN A 460 -41.08 -32.19 127.35
CA ASN A 460 -42.08 -31.48 128.15
C ASN A 460 -43.24 -32.38 128.55
N ASN A 461 -43.76 -33.18 127.62
CA ASN A 461 -44.80 -34.17 127.91
C ASN A 461 -44.31 -35.16 128.97
N HIS A 462 -43.07 -35.65 128.86
CA HIS A 462 -42.48 -36.56 129.84
C HIS A 462 -42.32 -35.92 131.22
N LEU A 463 -41.78 -34.70 131.31
CA LEU A 463 -41.68 -33.97 132.58
C LEU A 463 -43.06 -33.66 133.15
N GLN A 464 -44.06 -33.36 132.32
CA GLN A 464 -45.44 -33.16 132.76
C GLN A 464 -46.05 -34.46 133.29
N GLU A 465 -45.76 -35.61 132.68
CA GLU A 465 -46.11 -36.94 133.18
C GLU A 465 -45.40 -37.25 134.50
N GLU A 466 -44.10 -36.95 134.63
CA GLU A 466 -43.34 -37.11 135.89
C GLU A 466 -43.87 -36.21 137.00
N MET A 467 -44.12 -34.93 136.71
CA MET A 467 -44.77 -33.99 137.63
C MET A 467 -46.18 -34.46 137.99
N SER A 468 -46.92 -35.06 137.05
CA SER A 468 -48.23 -35.66 137.32
C SER A 468 -48.11 -36.91 138.18
N ARG A 469 -47.11 -37.78 137.94
CA ARG A 469 -46.80 -38.96 138.77
C ARG A 469 -46.29 -38.57 140.16
N GLN A 470 -45.53 -37.49 140.28
CA GLN A 470 -45.04 -36.96 141.55
C GLN A 470 -46.18 -36.31 142.34
N LYS A 471 -47.05 -35.52 141.69
CA LYS A 471 -48.31 -35.05 142.29
C LYS A 471 -49.22 -36.22 142.72
N LEU A 472 -49.33 -37.27 141.90
CA LEU A 472 -50.10 -38.48 142.23
C LEU A 472 -49.46 -39.23 143.40
N GLY A 473 -48.13 -39.37 143.44
CA GLY A 473 -47.39 -39.98 144.54
C GLY A 473 -47.46 -39.17 145.84
N ASP A 474 -47.52 -37.84 145.75
CA ASP A 474 -47.77 -36.96 146.90
C ASP A 474 -49.23 -37.01 147.36
N MET A 475 -50.20 -37.19 146.45
CA MET A 475 -51.59 -37.51 146.80
C MET A 475 -51.69 -38.88 147.49
N GLN A 476 -50.96 -39.88 147.00
CA GLN A 476 -50.99 -41.26 147.52
C GLN A 476 -50.27 -41.40 148.87
N ARG A 477 -49.31 -40.52 149.17
CA ARG A 477 -48.72 -40.38 150.53
C ARG A 477 -49.60 -39.63 151.53
N ARG A 478 -50.71 -39.02 151.09
CA ARG A 478 -51.54 -38.17 151.96
C ARG A 478 -52.85 -38.75 152.44
N HIS A 479 -53.31 -39.93 152.01
CA HIS A 479 -54.62 -40.41 152.49
C HIS A 479 -54.74 -41.93 152.68
N VAL A 480 -54.36 -42.37 153.90
CA VAL A 480 -55.31 -43.10 154.76
C VAL A 480 -56.15 -42.03 155.49
N ALA A 481 -57.46 -42.24 155.54
CA ALA A 481 -58.48 -41.49 156.28
C ALA A 481 -59.12 -40.24 155.60
N ASN A 482 -60.35 -40.51 155.17
CA ASN A 482 -61.62 -39.88 155.55
C ASN A 482 -62.13 -38.58 154.89
N ALA A 483 -63.17 -38.78 154.07
CA ALA A 483 -64.54 -38.25 154.12
C ALA A 483 -64.84 -36.73 154.21
N ASN A 484 -65.77 -36.36 153.30
CA ASN A 484 -66.90 -35.44 153.42
C ASN A 484 -66.73 -33.91 153.20
N ALA A 485 -67.28 -33.50 152.04
CA ALA A 485 -68.56 -32.76 151.92
C ALA A 485 -68.54 -31.26 151.52
N HIS A 486 -69.63 -30.93 150.79
CA HIS A 486 -70.24 -29.62 150.47
C HIS A 486 -69.75 -28.87 149.22
N GLY A 487 -70.69 -28.55 148.31
CA GLY A 487 -70.51 -27.60 147.19
C GLY A 487 -70.69 -26.15 147.63
N PRO A 488 -71.22 -25.21 146.81
CA PRO A 488 -71.23 -25.09 145.36
C PRO A 488 -70.75 -23.68 144.87
N ALA A 489 -70.78 -23.49 143.55
CA ALA A 489 -71.05 -22.23 142.81
C ALA A 489 -69.98 -21.12 142.67
N LEU A 490 -70.10 -20.49 141.49
CA LEU A 490 -69.74 -19.12 141.09
C LEU A 490 -68.28 -18.77 140.70
N VAL A 491 -68.15 -18.49 139.39
CA VAL A 491 -67.75 -17.18 138.82
C VAL A 491 -66.25 -16.87 138.64
N SER A 492 -65.95 -16.69 137.35
CA SER A 492 -65.13 -15.67 136.70
C SER A 492 -63.67 -15.52 137.12
N ARG A 493 -62.82 -15.42 136.11
CA ARG A 493 -62.47 -14.12 135.47
C ARG A 493 -61.10 -14.24 134.82
N GLY A 494 -61.09 -14.04 133.52
CA GLY A 494 -60.18 -13.06 132.91
C GLY A 494 -58.99 -13.74 132.26
N THR A 495 -58.42 -13.25 131.15
CA THR A 495 -58.54 -11.93 130.55
C THR A 495 -57.99 -12.04 129.12
N ASP A 496 -58.68 -11.38 128.19
CA ASP A 496 -58.21 -10.69 126.99
C ASP A 496 -57.11 -11.28 126.11
N TRP A 497 -57.50 -11.65 124.88
CA TRP A 497 -56.95 -11.02 123.67
C TRP A 497 -58.11 -10.79 122.70
N GLN A 498 -58.73 -9.61 122.84
CA GLN A 498 -59.65 -9.03 121.88
C GLN A 498 -58.84 -8.22 120.88
N GLN A 499 -59.26 -8.29 119.61
CA GLN A 499 -59.06 -7.31 118.52
C GLN A 499 -57.73 -7.30 117.76
N GLN A 500 -57.75 -7.98 116.62
CA GLN A 500 -57.55 -7.43 115.27
C GLN A 500 -58.04 -8.52 114.31
N GLY A 501 -58.99 -8.36 113.41
CA GLY A 501 -59.68 -7.22 112.82
C GLY A 501 -60.18 -7.78 111.48
N SER A 502 -61.48 -7.97 111.36
CA SER A 502 -62.13 -8.54 110.17
C SER A 502 -62.29 -7.46 109.09
N ILE A 503 -62.21 -7.89 107.82
CA ILE A 503 -62.57 -7.21 106.55
C ILE A 503 -61.37 -6.55 105.81
N PRO A 504 -61.07 -6.95 104.56
CA PRO A 504 -60.19 -6.18 103.67
C PRO A 504 -60.87 -4.87 103.25
N GLU A 505 -60.27 -3.73 103.56
CA GLU A 505 -60.71 -2.44 103.02
C GLU A 505 -60.32 -2.35 101.54
N HIS A 506 -61.32 -2.29 100.65
CA HIS A 506 -61.11 -2.09 99.23
C HIS A 506 -61.05 -0.59 98.93
N VAL A 507 -59.85 0.00 99.02
CA VAL A 507 -59.64 1.45 98.89
C VAL A 507 -59.01 1.77 97.54
N CYS A 508 -59.55 2.77 96.84
CA CYS A 508 -58.94 3.30 95.63
C CYS A 508 -57.68 4.11 95.95
N PRO A 509 -56.50 3.77 95.40
CA PRO A 509 -55.24 4.46 95.72
C PRO A 509 -55.12 5.89 95.16
N LYS A 510 -56.02 6.34 94.28
CA LYS A 510 -55.98 7.71 93.71
C LYS A 510 -56.83 8.71 94.51
N CYS A 511 -58.05 8.35 94.91
CA CYS A 511 -58.98 9.24 95.60
C CYS A 511 -59.23 8.84 97.07
N ASN A 512 -58.69 7.71 97.51
CA ASN A 512 -58.81 7.19 98.88
C ASN A 512 -60.25 6.87 99.32
N GLU A 513 -61.15 6.61 98.37
CA GLU A 513 -62.55 6.23 98.61
C GLU A 513 -62.64 4.75 99.00
N ILE A 514 -63.36 4.46 100.10
CA ILE A 514 -63.55 3.11 100.63
C ILE A 514 -64.77 2.49 99.97
N LEU A 515 -64.56 1.38 99.26
CA LEU A 515 -65.61 0.69 98.52
C LEU A 515 -65.98 -0.63 99.21
N PRO A 516 -67.26 -1.03 99.14
CA PRO A 516 -67.80 -2.15 99.93
C PRO A 516 -67.27 -3.54 99.49
N ASP A 517 -66.76 -3.69 98.27
CA ASP A 517 -66.28 -4.96 97.69
C ASP A 517 -65.26 -4.74 96.54
N MET A 518 -64.53 -5.80 96.15
CA MET A 518 -63.51 -5.75 95.07
C MET A 518 -64.05 -5.38 93.70
N ASP A 519 -65.28 -5.78 93.35
CA ASP A 519 -65.83 -5.53 92.01
C ASP A 519 -66.16 -4.03 91.87
N SER A 520 -66.70 -3.44 92.93
CA SER A 520 -66.89 -1.99 93.06
C SER A 520 -65.56 -1.22 92.93
N LEU A 521 -64.48 -1.71 93.53
CA LEU A 521 -63.13 -1.13 93.39
C LEU A 521 -62.59 -1.22 91.96
N GLN A 522 -62.79 -2.35 91.29
CA GLN A 522 -62.27 -2.57 89.94
C GLN A 522 -62.98 -1.71 88.88
N ILE A 523 -64.28 -1.47 89.03
CA ILE A 523 -65.04 -0.51 88.21
C ILE A 523 -64.56 0.91 88.48
N HIS A 524 -64.48 1.30 89.76
CA HIS A 524 -64.07 2.64 90.15
C HIS A 524 -62.64 2.98 89.68
N ILE A 525 -61.69 2.06 89.76
CA ILE A 525 -60.31 2.29 89.28
C ILE A 525 -60.28 2.59 87.77
N MET A 526 -61.17 1.98 86.98
CA MET A 526 -61.23 2.20 85.53
C MET A 526 -61.68 3.64 85.19
N ASP A 527 -62.64 4.18 85.95
CA ASP A 527 -63.11 5.56 85.79
C ASP A 527 -62.19 6.57 86.47
N CYS A 528 -61.55 6.18 87.57
CA CYS A 528 -60.69 7.06 88.36
C CYS A 528 -59.29 7.22 87.74
N ILE A 529 -58.80 6.31 86.89
CA ILE A 529 -57.46 6.43 86.26
C ILE A 529 -57.44 7.38 85.05
N ASN A 530 -58.58 7.62 84.40
CA ASN A 530 -58.72 8.72 83.44
C ASN A 530 -58.89 10.07 84.15
#